data_AF-Q9ZRT3-F1
#
_entry.id   AF-Q9ZRT3-F1
#
_cell.length_a   1.000
_cell.length_b   1.000
_cell.length_c   1.000
_cell.angle_alpha   90.00
_cell.angle_beta   90.00
_cell.angle_gamma   90.00
#
_symmetry.space_group_name_H-M   'P 1'
#
loop_
_entity.id
_entity.type
_entity.pdbx_description
1 polymer ?
#
loop_
_entity_poly.entity_id
_entity_poly.type
_entity_poly.pdbx_seq_one_letter_code
_entity_poly.pdbx_strand_id
1 'polypeptide(L)' 'MGGKSTLLRQVCLTIILAQIGANVPAENLELSLVDRIFVRMGARDHIMAGKSTFLVELMETASVLSSATKYSLVALDE' A
#
# COMPACT_ATOMS: atom_id res chain seq x y z
N MET A 1 18.30 -0.26 -3.40
CA MET A 1 18.48 -1.57 -2.73
C MET A 1 18.48 -1.47 -1.19
N GLY A 2 17.82 -0.45 -0.60
CA GLY A 2 17.85 -0.18 0.86
C GLY A 2 16.66 -0.75 1.64
N GLY A 3 15.95 -1.75 1.12
CA GLY A 3 14.87 -2.42 1.84
C GLY A 3 13.56 -1.64 2.03
N LYS A 4 13.46 -0.37 1.58
CA LYS A 4 12.25 0.47 1.72
C LYS A 4 10.97 -0.23 1.25
N SER A 5 10.94 -0.73 0.01
CA SER A 5 9.79 -1.43 -0.55
C SER A 5 9.48 -2.74 0.18
N THR A 6 10.51 -3.43 0.65
CA THR A 6 10.36 -4.65 1.46
C THR A 6 9.68 -4.34 2.79
N LEU A 7 10.11 -3.27 3.47
CA LEU A 7 9.54 -2.83 4.74
C LEU A 7 8.07 -2.43 4.57
N LEU A 8 7.74 -1.64 3.54
CA LEU A 8 6.34 -1.27 3.26
C LEU A 8 5.45 -2.49 3.04
N ARG A 9 5.93 -3.49 2.28
CA ARG A 9 5.21 -4.76 2.08
C ARG A 9 5.04 -5.53 3.38
N GLN A 10 6.09 -5.59 4.20
CA GLN A 10 6.05 -6.27 5.48
C GLN A 10 4.99 -5.65 6.40
N VAL A 11 4.92 -4.32 6.51
CA VAL A 11 3.88 -3.63 7.31
C VAL A 11 2.48 -3.97 6.80
N CYS A 12 2.25 -3.89 5.48
CA CYS A 12 0.94 -4.20 4.90
C CYS A 12 0.52 -5.65 5.17
N LEU A 13 1.45 -6.61 4.99
CA LEU A 13 1.18 -8.03 5.23
C LEU A 13 0.93 -8.34 6.70
N THR A 14 1.67 -7.71 7.62
CA THR A 14 1.46 -7.86 9.07
C THR A 14 0.06 -7.44 9.47
N ILE A 15 -0.46 -6.34 8.92
CA ILE A 15 -1.83 -5.87 9.18
C ILE A 15 -2.87 -6.88 8.68
N ILE A 16 -2.68 -7.42 7.47
CA ILE A 16 -3.56 -8.44 6.92
C ILE A 16 -3.57 -9.69 7.82
N LEU A 17 -2.39 -10.20 8.19
CA LEU A 17 -2.24 -11.36 9.07
C LEU A 17 -2.94 -11.15 10.42
N ALA A 18 -2.75 -9.99 11.03
CA ALA A 18 -3.41 -9.65 12.29
C ALA A 18 -4.94 -9.64 12.15
N GLN A 19 -5.48 -9.03 11.09
CA GLN A 19 -6.93 -8.90 10.90
C GLN A 19 -7.63 -10.20 10.47
N ILE A 20 -6.91 -11.17 9.91
CA ILE A 20 -7.45 -12.53 9.67
C ILE A 20 -7.32 -13.44 10.90
N GLY A 21 -6.74 -12.95 12.00
CA GLY A 21 -6.51 -13.72 13.23
C GLY A 21 -5.31 -14.67 13.19
N ALA A 22 -4.36 -14.45 12.27
CA ALA A 22 -3.12 -15.21 12.20
C ALA A 22 -2.03 -14.62 13.11
N ASN A 23 -1.06 -15.46 13.46
CA ASN A 23 0.17 -14.98 14.10
C ASN A 23 0.92 -14.03 13.15
N VAL A 24 1.55 -13.01 13.72
CA VAL A 24 2.29 -11.99 12.99
C VAL A 24 3.80 -12.13 13.22
N PRO A 25 4.64 -11.77 12.22
CA PRO A 25 6.09 -11.81 12.35
C PRO A 25 6.61 -10.55 13.08
N ALA A 26 6.27 -10.42 14.37
CA ALA A 26 6.70 -9.32 15.23
C ALA A 26 6.86 -9.81 16.67
N GLU A 27 7.77 -9.19 17.43
CA GLU A 27 7.91 -9.45 18.87
C GLU A 27 6.68 -8.95 19.66
N ASN A 28 6.14 -7.79 19.27
CA ASN A 28 4.91 -7.19 19.79
C ASN A 28 4.18 -6.44 18.67
N LEU A 29 2.84 -6.40 18.72
CA LEU A 29 2.02 -5.65 17.77
C LEU A 29 0.88 -4.93 18.50
N GLU A 30 0.81 -3.62 18.35
CA GLU A 30 -0.36 -2.81 18.69
C GLU A 30 -0.96 -2.29 17.38
N LEU A 31 -2.23 -2.59 17.13
CA LEU A 31 -2.89 -2.31 15.85
C LEU A 31 -4.32 -1.82 16.09
N SER A 32 -4.68 -0.70 15.46
CA SER A 32 -6.07 -0.30 15.28
C SER A 32 -6.63 -0.94 14.00
N LEU A 33 -7.94 -1.20 13.96
CA LEU A 33 -8.58 -1.79 12.79
C LEU A 33 -8.38 -0.91 11.54
N VAL A 34 -7.82 -1.52 10.50
CA VAL A 34 -7.62 -0.91 9.18
C VAL A 34 -8.74 -1.38 8.26
N ASP A 35 -9.47 -0.43 7.68
CA ASP A 35 -10.61 -0.75 6.79
C ASP A 35 -10.17 -1.11 5.37
N ARG A 36 -9.08 -0.50 4.90
CA ARG A 36 -8.52 -0.73 3.57
C ARG A 36 -7.04 -0.38 3.53
N ILE A 37 -6.28 -1.19 2.80
CA ILE A 37 -4.87 -0.95 2.50
C ILE A 37 -4.75 -0.55 1.03
N PHE A 38 -4.25 0.66 0.78
CA PHE A 38 -3.89 1.12 -0.55
C PHE A 38 -2.38 1.02 -0.72
N VAL A 39 -1.94 0.48 -1.85
CA VAL A 39 -0.53 0.26 -2.14
C VAL A 39 -0.24 0.75 -3.54
N ARG A 40 0.71 1.67 -3.66
CA ARG A 40 1.36 2.03 -4.92
C ARG A 40 2.84 1.81 -4.73
N MET A 41 3.40 0.80 -5.40
CA MET A 41 4.83 0.48 -5.33
C MET A 41 5.39 0.32 -6.74
N GLY A 42 5.99 1.40 -7.25
CA GLY A 42 6.63 1.46 -8.55
C GLY A 42 5.65 1.43 -9.73
N ALA A 43 6.03 2.12 -10.81
CA ALA A 43 5.29 2.06 -12.06
C ALA A 43 5.47 0.67 -12.71
N ARG A 44 4.35 -0.05 -12.93
CA ARG A 44 4.30 -0.96 -14.08
C ARG A 44 3.94 -0.10 -15.27
N ASP A 45 4.95 0.13 -16.11
CA ASP A 45 4.79 0.88 -17.34
C ASP A 45 3.63 0.32 -18.19
N HIS A 46 2.55 1.09 -18.27
CA HIS A 46 1.50 0.89 -19.27
C HIS A 46 1.87 1.61 -20.58
N ILE A 47 3.09 1.41 -21.08
CA ILE A 47 3.56 2.01 -22.34
C ILE A 47 2.61 1.67 -23.50
N MET A 48 2.00 0.47 -23.46
CA MET A 48 1.05 -0.01 -24.46
C MET A 48 -0.32 0.70 -24.44
N ALA A 49 -0.63 1.53 -23.42
CA ALA A 49 -1.95 2.15 -23.24
C ALA A 49 -2.03 3.63 -23.68
N GLY A 50 -0.95 4.21 -24.23
CA GLY A 50 -0.94 5.59 -24.70
C GLY A 50 -1.03 6.66 -23.59
N LYS A 51 -0.77 6.29 -22.33
CA LYS A 51 -0.74 7.21 -21.17
C LYS A 51 0.69 7.37 -20.66
N SER A 52 1.06 8.57 -20.22
CA SER A 52 2.35 8.78 -19.56
C SER A 52 2.37 8.13 -18.19
N THR A 53 3.54 7.67 -17.75
CA THR A 53 3.75 7.09 -16.41
C THR A 53 3.27 8.06 -15.33
N PHE A 54 3.58 9.35 -15.48
CA PHE A 54 3.12 10.40 -14.57
C PHE A 54 1.59 10.54 -14.50
N LEU A 55 0.90 10.46 -15.64
CA LEU A 55 -0.57 10.51 -15.65
C LEU A 55 -1.16 9.32 -14.91
N VAL A 56 -0.60 8.12 -15.12
CA VAL A 56 -1.05 6.91 -14.41
C VAL A 56 -0.86 7.06 -12.90
N GLU A 57 0.29 7.55 -12.46
CA GLU A 57 0.59 7.79 -11.04
C GLU A 57 -0.38 8.78 -10.38
N LEU A 58 -0.69 9.88 -11.06
CA LEU A 58 -1.65 10.85 -10.55
C LEU A 58 -3.09 10.31 -10.52
N MET A 59 -3.49 9.52 -11.53
CA MET A 59 -4.80 8.88 -11.55
C MET A 59 -4.96 7.87 -10.41
N GLU A 60 -3.94 7.05 -10.15
CA GLU A 60 -3.93 6.12 -9.02
C GLU A 60 -3.99 6.87 -7.69
N THR A 61 -3.19 7.92 -7.52
CA THR A 61 -3.19 8.76 -6.32
C THR A 61 -4.55 9.40 -6.09
N ALA A 62 -5.21 9.93 -7.13
CA ALA A 62 -6.55 10.49 -7.04
C ALA A 62 -7.59 9.44 -6.64
N SER A 63 -7.47 8.21 -7.14
CA SER A 63 -8.33 7.10 -6.74
C SER A 63 -8.14 6.72 -5.27
N VAL A 64 -6.92 6.76 -4.76
CA VAL A 64 -6.63 6.52 -3.33
C VAL A 64 -7.27 7.61 -2.49
N LEU A 65 -7.04 8.88 -2.81
CA LEU A 65 -7.56 10.02 -2.04
C LEU A 65 -9.09 10.07 -1.99
N SER A 66 -9.76 9.72 -3.09
CA SER A 66 -11.23 9.70 -3.14
C SER A 66 -11.86 8.54 -2.37
N SER A 67 -11.11 7.47 -2.11
CA SER A 67 -11.61 6.24 -1.50
C SER A 67 -11.12 6.00 -0.07
N ALA A 68 -10.03 6.64 0.34
CA ALA A 68 -9.43 6.46 1.64
C ALA A 68 -10.29 7.09 2.75
N THR A 69 -10.34 6.42 3.89
CA THR A 69 -10.96 6.94 5.11
C THR A 69 -9.88 7.26 6.13
N LYS A 70 -10.28 7.85 7.26
CA LYS A 70 -9.40 8.07 8.41
C LYS A 70 -8.84 6.78 9.03
N TYR A 71 -9.39 5.62 8.68
CA TYR A 71 -8.94 4.30 9.14
C TYR A 71 -8.19 3.50 8.06
N SER A 72 -7.97 4.10 6.88
CA SER A 72 -7.24 3.44 5.81
C SER A 72 -5.73 3.57 5.99
N LEU A 73 -5.00 2.53 5.59
CA LEU A 73 -3.55 2.58 5.45
C LEU A 73 -3.21 2.87 3.99
N VAL A 74 -2.37 3.87 3.75
CA VAL A 74 -1.86 4.19 2.41
C VAL A 74 -0.35 4.04 2.39
N ALA A 75 0.15 3.13 1.55
CA ALA A 75 1.57 2.91 1.30
C ALA A 75 1.93 3.40 -0.11
N LEU A 76 2.69 4.50 -0.19
CA LEU A 76 3.21 5.06 -1.43
C LEU A 76 4.72 4.85 -1.48
N ASP A 77 5.19 4.19 -2.53
CA ASP A 77 6.60 4.06 -2.88
C ASP A 77 6.82 4.53 -4.31
N GLU A 78 7.92 5.27 -4.52
CA GLU A 78 8.32 5.92 -5.77
C GLU A 78 8.56 4.92 -6.92
#